data_AF-A0A3D4RN39-F1
#
_entry.id   AF-A0A3D4RN39-F1
#
_cell.length_a   1.000
_cell.length_b   1.000
_cell.length_c   1.000
_cell.angle_alpha   90.00
_cell.angle_beta   90.00
_cell.angle_gamma   90.00
#
_symmetry.space_group_name_H-M   'P 1'
#
loop_
_entity.id
_entity.type
_entity.pdbx_description
1 polymer ?
#
loop_
_entity_poly.entity_id
_entity_poly.type
_entity_poly.pdbx_seq_one_letter_code
_entity_poly.pdbx_strand_id
1 'polypeptide(L)'
;MQEVGWESRLFRGNYMKRTAVLSALCMFAAGAVIAQVENVPFGDFEHWTVRYIKESGIIGGQTKCLYAIGEADTIRKNIPFYYEGVYADGHNPWSVSNAYVKVSGIEKGSGTTIPERRGNGVCCRMDAKLEEVVVFGFIDIKVLVNGTIFTGKTIEPIRSAKDPYSNIDFGVPFTRKPQALMVDYKAIISDEETVTYAKGFGKPKKIKGHDEAEMYVLLQKRWEDNDGNIHALRVGTAAYRVTRTQSTWVNNFEVPVYYGDISGEPYFKEYMGLNKPYRAMNSKGKIVPIREDGWGTEQDQPTHIIIVLTSGCHEAFVGHEGNSFWVDNVRLKF
;
A
#
# COMPACT_ATOMS: atom_id res chain seq x y z
N MET A 1 99.15 -35.20 -38.46
CA MET A 1 98.76 -36.04 -37.30
C MET A 1 97.25 -36.16 -37.36
N GLN A 2 96.77 -37.40 -37.50
CA GLN A 2 95.45 -37.97 -37.16
C GLN A 2 94.26 -37.01 -36.99
N GLU A 3 93.05 -37.26 -37.47
CA GLU A 3 92.39 -38.37 -38.16
C GLU A 3 90.97 -37.83 -38.45
N VAL A 4 90.38 -38.27 -39.58
CA VAL A 4 88.95 -38.67 -39.76
C VAL A 4 87.85 -37.67 -39.34
N GLY A 5 86.86 -37.29 -40.14
CA GLY A 5 86.30 -37.87 -41.36
C GLY A 5 84.77 -37.71 -41.36
N TRP A 6 84.27 -37.15 -42.45
CA TRP A 6 83.06 -37.50 -43.21
C TRP A 6 81.65 -37.65 -42.56
N GLU A 7 80.73 -36.97 -43.25
CA GLU A 7 79.37 -37.40 -43.66
C GLU A 7 78.12 -37.11 -42.80
N SER A 8 77.37 -36.11 -43.31
CA SER A 8 75.97 -36.15 -43.78
C SER A 8 74.94 -37.13 -43.17
N ARG A 9 73.80 -36.57 -42.74
CA ARG A 9 72.42 -37.09 -42.82
C ARG A 9 71.45 -35.91 -42.57
N LEU A 10 70.62 -35.46 -43.53
CA LEU A 10 69.24 -35.93 -43.83
C LEU A 10 68.32 -35.82 -42.60
N PHE A 11 67.08 -35.32 -42.58
CA PHE A 11 66.10 -34.84 -43.57
C PHE A 11 64.83 -34.42 -42.78
N ARG A 12 64.00 -33.53 -43.35
CA ARG A 12 62.51 -33.38 -43.17
C ARG A 12 61.99 -32.91 -41.78
N GLY A 13 60.99 -32.03 -41.68
CA GLY A 13 60.15 -31.39 -42.68
C GLY A 13 59.02 -30.56 -42.07
N ASN A 14 58.26 -29.93 -42.98
CA ASN A 14 56.86 -29.45 -42.90
C ASN A 14 56.51 -28.27 -41.97
N TYR A 15 56.20 -27.10 -42.56
CA TYR A 15 54.86 -26.66 -43.02
C TYR A 15 53.87 -26.41 -41.87
N MET A 16 53.56 -25.13 -41.58
CA MET A 16 52.20 -24.56 -41.69
C MET A 16 52.13 -23.09 -41.31
N LYS A 17 51.45 -22.31 -42.16
CA LYS A 17 50.95 -20.94 -41.92
C LYS A 17 50.05 -20.90 -40.69
N ARG A 18 50.08 -19.82 -39.90
CA ARG A 18 48.92 -19.33 -39.12
C ARG A 18 49.11 -17.88 -38.66
N THR A 19 48.27 -17.03 -39.22
CA THR A 19 47.77 -15.77 -38.66
C THR A 19 47.34 -15.96 -37.20
N ALA A 20 47.70 -15.03 -36.31
CA ALA A 20 47.10 -14.91 -34.98
C ALA A 20 46.86 -13.43 -34.67
N VAL A 21 45.56 -13.13 -34.61
CA VAL A 21 44.87 -11.85 -34.41
C VAL A 21 45.16 -11.25 -33.03
N LEU A 22 45.30 -9.93 -32.97
CA LEU A 22 45.23 -9.15 -31.72
C LEU A 22 43.91 -9.46 -31.00
N SER A 23 43.97 -10.18 -29.89
CA SER A 23 42.82 -10.29 -28.97
C SER A 23 42.92 -9.16 -27.96
N ALA A 24 42.22 -8.05 -28.24
CA ALA A 24 41.87 -7.08 -27.22
C ALA A 24 40.92 -7.76 -26.23
N LEU A 25 41.39 -7.99 -25.00
CA LEU A 25 40.53 -8.37 -23.89
C LEU A 25 39.62 -7.17 -23.56
N CYS A 26 38.44 -7.12 -24.16
CA CYS A 26 37.33 -6.37 -23.59
C CYS A 26 36.90 -7.08 -22.29
N MET A 27 37.47 -6.67 -21.16
CA MET A 27 36.89 -6.94 -19.86
C MET A 27 35.55 -6.19 -19.79
N PHE A 28 34.47 -6.87 -20.16
CA PHE A 28 33.12 -6.48 -19.73
C PHE A 28 33.06 -6.68 -18.21
N ALA A 29 33.40 -5.64 -17.45
CA ALA A 29 32.97 -5.54 -16.07
C ALA A 29 31.46 -5.32 -16.10
N ALA A 30 30.69 -6.41 -16.05
CA ALA A 30 29.28 -6.35 -15.69
C ALA A 30 29.21 -5.88 -14.24
N GLY A 31 29.15 -4.56 -14.04
CA GLY A 31 28.83 -4.00 -12.73
C GLY A 31 27.45 -4.51 -12.35
N ALA A 32 27.37 -5.27 -11.24
CA ALA A 32 26.08 -5.63 -10.67
C ALA A 32 25.40 -4.32 -10.27
N VAL A 33 24.30 -3.97 -10.96
CA VAL A 33 23.43 -2.88 -10.51
C VAL A 33 22.77 -3.38 -9.23
N ILE A 34 23.21 -2.84 -8.09
CA ILE A 34 22.57 -3.10 -6.80
C ILE A 34 21.22 -2.38 -6.84
N ALA A 35 20.14 -3.12 -6.63
CA ALA A 35 18.80 -2.54 -6.54
C ALA A 35 18.76 -1.47 -5.43
N GLN A 36 18.24 -0.29 -5.75
CA GLN A 36 18.20 0.83 -4.82
C GLN A 36 16.93 0.72 -3.98
N VAL A 37 17.06 0.69 -2.65
CA VAL A 37 15.92 0.64 -1.72
C VAL A 37 15.76 2.00 -1.08
N GLU A 38 14.54 2.53 -1.12
CA GLU A 38 14.21 3.83 -0.55
C GLU A 38 13.03 3.73 0.41
N ASN A 39 13.11 4.45 1.53
CA ASN A 39 12.01 4.57 2.47
C ASN A 39 10.89 5.39 1.86
N VAL A 40 9.64 4.95 2.03
CA VAL A 40 8.49 5.84 1.87
C VAL A 40 8.52 6.80 3.07
N PRO A 41 8.38 8.13 2.88
CA PRO A 41 8.36 9.06 4.01
C PRO A 41 7.33 8.65 5.06
N PHE A 42 7.72 8.73 6.35
CA PHE A 42 6.93 8.25 7.51
C PHE A 42 6.52 6.76 7.46
N GLY A 43 7.10 5.97 6.55
CA GLY A 43 6.83 4.54 6.40
C GLY A 43 7.50 3.65 7.45
N ASP A 44 8.37 4.22 8.30
CA ASP A 44 8.90 3.61 9.53
C ASP A 44 7.93 3.72 10.71
N PHE A 45 6.86 4.52 10.56
CA PHE A 45 5.81 4.74 11.55
C PHE A 45 6.31 5.15 12.94
N GLU A 46 7.45 5.83 13.05
CA GLU A 46 7.98 6.31 14.33
C GLU A 46 7.27 7.59 14.83
N HIS A 47 6.51 8.25 13.97
CA HIS A 47 5.88 9.54 14.27
C HIS A 47 4.36 9.51 14.07
N TRP A 48 3.65 9.93 15.13
CA TRP A 48 2.19 9.94 15.18
C TRP A 48 1.67 11.21 15.83
N THR A 49 0.68 11.83 15.20
CA THR A 49 -0.16 12.84 15.83
C THR A 49 -1.24 12.16 16.67
N VAL A 50 -1.41 12.60 17.91
CA VAL A 50 -2.47 12.14 18.82
C VAL A 50 -3.63 13.14 18.81
N ARG A 51 -4.86 12.66 18.65
CA ARG A 51 -6.07 13.48 18.60
C ARG A 51 -7.07 13.02 19.65
N TYR A 52 -7.54 13.96 20.47
CA TYR A 52 -8.61 13.71 21.44
C TYR A 52 -9.92 14.30 20.91
N ILE A 53 -10.86 13.42 20.57
CA ILE A 53 -12.20 13.77 20.08
C ILE A 53 -13.20 13.61 21.22
N LYS A 54 -13.86 14.70 21.60
CA LYS A 54 -14.97 14.70 22.57
C LYS A 54 -16.25 14.29 21.86
N GLU A 55 -16.74 13.08 22.11
CA GLU A 55 -17.97 12.60 21.50
C GLU A 55 -19.19 13.33 22.06
N SER A 56 -20.28 13.37 21.30
CA SER A 56 -21.52 14.02 21.73
C SER A 56 -22.17 13.30 22.92
N GLY A 57 -22.78 14.06 23.84
CA GLY A 57 -23.42 13.49 25.04
C GLY A 57 -24.53 12.49 24.75
N ILE A 58 -25.25 12.67 23.62
CA ILE A 58 -26.28 11.74 23.12
C ILE A 58 -25.77 10.32 22.83
N ILE A 59 -24.46 10.16 22.60
CA ILE A 59 -23.78 8.87 22.40
C ILE A 59 -22.85 8.52 23.58
N GLY A 60 -23.07 9.12 24.75
CA GLY A 60 -22.34 8.85 25.98
C GLY A 60 -21.24 9.86 26.33
N GLY A 61 -20.90 10.78 25.43
CA GLY A 61 -20.02 11.91 25.75
C GLY A 61 -18.57 11.55 26.06
N GLN A 62 -18.09 10.37 25.68
CA GLN A 62 -16.73 9.93 25.97
C GLN A 62 -15.69 10.74 25.18
N THR A 63 -14.44 10.73 25.63
CA THR A 63 -13.33 11.27 24.83
C THR A 63 -12.57 10.12 24.21
N LYS A 64 -12.56 10.06 22.87
CA LYS A 64 -11.86 9.03 22.12
C LYS A 64 -10.50 9.53 21.64
N CYS A 65 -9.51 8.66 21.74
CA CYS A 65 -8.15 8.90 21.24
C CYS A 65 -8.04 8.35 19.82
N LEU A 66 -7.71 9.21 18.86
CA LEU A 66 -7.39 8.85 17.49
C LEU A 66 -5.92 9.14 17.20
N TYR A 67 -5.36 8.40 16.25
CA TYR A 67 -3.98 8.58 15.82
C TYR A 67 -3.95 8.89 14.32
N ALA A 68 -2.99 9.70 13.89
CA ALA A 68 -2.66 9.91 12.49
C ALA A 68 -1.14 9.75 12.33
N ILE A 69 -0.70 9.14 11.24
CA ILE A 69 0.73 9.14 10.87
C ILE A 69 1.09 10.57 10.51
N GLY A 70 2.24 11.07 10.97
CA GLY A 70 2.69 12.43 10.71
C GLY A 70 3.51 13.00 11.85
N GLU A 71 3.71 14.31 11.87
CA GLU A 71 4.48 14.97 12.93
C GLU A 71 3.94 14.65 14.33
N ALA A 72 4.85 14.55 15.30
CA ALA A 72 4.53 14.28 16.69
C ALA A 72 3.84 15.50 17.33
N ASP A 73 2.51 15.57 17.19
CA ASP A 73 1.66 16.62 17.74
C ASP A 73 0.53 16.03 18.60
N THR A 74 -0.10 16.88 19.44
CA THR A 74 -1.28 16.52 20.23
C THR A 74 -2.39 17.55 20.06
N ILE A 75 -3.50 17.11 19.44
CA ILE A 75 -4.67 17.94 19.18
C ILE A 75 -5.78 17.58 20.17
N ARG A 76 -6.23 18.56 20.97
CA ARG A 76 -7.30 18.38 21.98
C ARG A 76 -8.57 19.13 21.63
N LYS A 77 -9.01 19.04 20.36
CA LYS A 77 -10.21 19.71 19.84
C LYS A 77 -10.87 18.86 18.76
N ASN A 78 -12.19 19.01 18.62
CA ASN A 78 -12.98 18.40 17.55
C ASN A 78 -12.85 19.19 16.24
N ILE A 79 -11.65 19.19 15.67
CA ILE A 79 -11.35 19.83 14.39
C ILE A 79 -11.04 18.77 13.32
N PRO A 80 -11.37 19.06 12.06
CA PRO A 80 -10.90 18.27 10.93
C PRO A 80 -9.37 18.17 10.95
N PHE A 81 -8.84 16.97 10.75
CA PHE A 81 -7.43 16.78 10.54
C PHE A 81 -7.09 16.95 9.06
N TYR A 82 -5.99 17.64 8.80
CA TYR A 82 -5.49 17.87 7.45
C TYR A 82 -4.36 16.89 7.15
N TYR A 83 -4.59 16.02 6.17
CA TYR A 83 -3.56 15.14 5.63
C TYR A 83 -2.85 15.85 4.47
N GLU A 84 -1.51 15.89 4.50
CA GLU A 84 -0.73 16.50 3.42
C GLU A 84 -0.85 15.72 2.12
N GLY A 85 -0.78 14.38 2.18
CA GLY A 85 -0.94 13.49 1.02
C GLY A 85 0.03 13.83 -0.10
N VAL A 86 1.31 14.03 0.23
CA VAL A 86 2.37 14.38 -0.72
C VAL A 86 3.56 13.44 -0.53
N TYR A 87 4.08 12.90 -1.63
CA TYR A 87 5.25 12.01 -1.63
C TYR A 87 6.59 12.77 -1.74
N ALA A 88 6.57 14.07 -2.01
CA ALA A 88 7.77 14.89 -2.20
C ALA A 88 8.60 15.03 -0.91
N ASP A 89 9.93 15.15 -1.08
CA ASP A 89 10.98 15.40 -0.08
C ASP A 89 10.53 15.50 1.39
N GLY A 90 10.29 14.34 2.02
CA GLY A 90 10.04 14.23 3.45
C GLY A 90 8.62 14.55 3.92
N HIS A 91 7.71 14.91 3.03
CA HIS A 91 6.29 15.11 3.34
C HIS A 91 5.57 13.80 3.62
N ASN A 92 4.51 13.86 4.42
CA ASN A 92 3.74 12.67 4.78
C ASN A 92 2.74 12.30 3.66
N PRO A 93 2.91 11.15 2.97
CA PRO A 93 1.96 10.71 1.96
C PRO A 93 0.75 10.00 2.57
N TRP A 94 0.82 9.61 3.85
CA TRP A 94 -0.13 8.69 4.47
C TRP A 94 -1.37 9.38 5.03
N SER A 95 -2.48 8.71 4.81
CA SER A 95 -3.72 8.86 5.55
C SER A 95 -4.08 7.52 6.21
N VAL A 96 -4.95 7.58 7.22
CA VAL A 96 -5.37 6.41 8.01
C VAL A 96 -6.89 6.33 8.06
N SER A 97 -7.43 5.14 8.35
CA SER A 97 -8.87 4.89 8.53
C SER A 97 -9.47 5.52 9.79
N ASN A 98 -8.64 6.05 10.69
CA ASN A 98 -9.12 6.83 11.82
C ASN A 98 -9.73 8.13 11.33
N ALA A 99 -10.93 8.45 11.82
CA ALA A 99 -11.65 9.62 11.35
C ALA A 99 -12.45 10.30 12.44
N TYR A 100 -12.49 11.62 12.36
CA TYR A 100 -13.50 12.44 13.00
C TYR A 100 -14.77 12.48 12.15
N VAL A 101 -15.87 12.05 12.74
CA VAL A 101 -17.19 11.93 12.12
C VAL A 101 -18.13 12.98 12.71
N LYS A 102 -18.83 13.72 11.85
CA LYS A 102 -19.88 14.68 12.24
C LYS A 102 -21.11 14.52 11.36
N VAL A 103 -22.03 13.66 11.79
CA VAL A 103 -23.27 13.34 11.07
C VAL A 103 -24.45 13.91 11.84
N SER A 104 -25.27 14.74 11.20
CA SER A 104 -26.47 15.35 11.82
C SER A 104 -26.19 16.04 13.16
N GLY A 105 -25.01 16.64 13.32
CA GLY A 105 -24.60 17.31 14.55
C GLY A 105 -24.01 16.40 15.64
N ILE A 106 -24.01 15.08 15.44
CA ILE A 106 -23.40 14.11 16.35
C ILE A 106 -21.91 13.96 15.99
N GLU A 107 -21.06 14.26 16.95
CA GLU A 107 -19.61 14.19 16.87
C GLU A 107 -19.11 12.85 17.45
N LYS A 108 -18.33 12.09 16.68
CA LYS A 108 -17.80 10.77 17.03
C LYS A 108 -16.37 10.58 16.52
N GLY A 109 -15.57 9.82 17.26
CA GLY A 109 -14.31 9.27 16.74
C GLY A 109 -14.46 7.83 16.24
N SER A 110 -13.82 7.49 15.11
CA SER A 110 -13.65 6.12 14.63
C SER A 110 -12.18 5.77 14.67
N GLY A 111 -11.81 4.66 15.31
CA GLY A 111 -10.41 4.33 15.60
C GLY A 111 -10.09 2.85 15.38
N THR A 112 -9.41 2.55 14.27
CA THR A 112 -8.99 1.18 13.89
C THR A 112 -7.49 1.03 13.69
N THR A 113 -6.75 2.15 13.63
CA THR A 113 -5.31 2.16 13.39
C THR A 113 -4.58 2.86 14.53
N ILE A 114 -3.56 2.23 15.11
CA ILE A 114 -2.82 2.77 16.26
C ILE A 114 -1.32 2.51 16.14
N PRO A 115 -0.47 3.33 16.78
CA PRO A 115 0.90 2.94 17.06
C PRO A 115 0.94 1.79 18.08
N GLU A 116 1.78 0.79 17.85
CA GLU A 116 2.08 -0.26 18.82
C GLU A 116 3.61 -0.43 18.96
N ARG A 117 4.11 -0.72 20.16
CA ARG A 117 5.55 -0.92 20.38
C ARG A 117 6.10 -2.08 19.56
N ARG A 118 7.24 -1.84 18.90
CA ARG A 118 8.07 -2.85 18.23
C ARG A 118 9.53 -2.63 18.60
N GLY A 119 10.07 -3.47 19.48
CA GLY A 119 11.43 -3.29 19.98
C GLY A 119 11.60 -1.93 20.68
N ASN A 120 12.54 -1.12 20.19
CA ASN A 120 12.80 0.23 20.71
C ASN A 120 11.94 1.33 20.06
N GLY A 121 11.21 0.99 19.00
CA GLY A 121 10.38 1.92 18.23
C GLY A 121 8.90 1.55 18.29
N VAL A 122 8.15 2.01 17.29
CA VAL A 122 6.71 1.77 17.14
C VAL A 122 6.37 1.40 15.69
N CYS A 123 5.43 0.48 15.54
CA CYS A 123 4.89 0.09 14.24
C CYS A 123 3.43 0.52 14.11
N CYS A 124 2.90 0.44 12.89
CA CYS A 124 1.47 0.62 12.65
C CYS A 124 0.71 -0.69 12.89
N ARG A 125 -0.30 -0.66 13.77
CA ARG A 125 -1.29 -1.73 13.95
C ARG A 125 -2.63 -1.30 13.41
N MET A 126 -3.22 -2.15 12.57
CA MET A 126 -4.54 -1.99 11.97
C MET A 126 -5.43 -3.14 12.40
N ASP A 127 -6.60 -2.84 12.96
CA ASP A 127 -7.55 -3.85 13.41
C ASP A 127 -8.88 -3.75 12.65
N ALA A 128 -9.45 -4.89 12.28
CA ALA A 128 -10.84 -4.97 11.87
C ALA A 128 -11.73 -5.04 13.13
N LYS A 129 -12.65 -4.09 13.28
CA LYS A 129 -13.47 -3.92 14.48
C LYS A 129 -14.91 -3.57 14.15
N LEU A 130 -15.83 -4.00 15.00
CA LEU A 130 -17.20 -3.52 14.99
C LEU A 130 -17.29 -2.23 15.82
N GLU A 131 -17.38 -1.08 15.15
CA GLU A 131 -17.63 0.20 15.81
C GLU A 131 -19.11 0.30 16.19
N GLU A 132 -19.36 0.36 17.50
CA GLU A 132 -20.69 0.50 18.07
C GLU A 132 -20.97 1.96 18.45
N VAL A 133 -22.19 2.40 18.19
CA VAL A 133 -22.72 3.69 18.65
C VAL A 133 -24.09 3.46 19.23
N VAL A 134 -24.24 3.76 20.53
CA VAL A 134 -25.52 3.72 21.21
C VAL A 134 -26.07 5.13 21.32
N VAL A 135 -27.06 5.46 20.49
CA VAL A 135 -27.73 6.78 20.51
C VAL A 135 -28.87 6.75 21.52
N PHE A 136 -28.92 7.77 22.40
CA PHE A 136 -29.89 7.90 23.51
C PHE A 136 -29.95 6.69 24.46
N GLY A 137 -28.96 5.80 24.45
CA GLY A 137 -28.92 4.61 25.30
C GLY A 137 -29.73 3.40 24.80
N PHE A 138 -30.38 3.46 23.62
CA PHE A 138 -31.20 2.35 23.13
C PHE A 138 -31.14 2.10 21.60
N ILE A 139 -30.59 3.02 20.81
CA ILE A 139 -30.43 2.83 19.36
C ILE A 139 -29.00 2.37 19.10
N ASP A 140 -28.84 1.09 18.79
CA ASP A 140 -27.56 0.46 18.46
C ASP A 140 -27.27 0.57 16.95
N ILE A 141 -26.18 1.25 16.61
CA ILE A 141 -25.65 1.38 15.25
C ILE A 141 -24.30 0.67 15.22
N LYS A 142 -24.18 -0.33 14.35
CA LYS A 142 -22.97 -1.16 14.21
C LYS A 142 -22.39 -1.02 12.82
N VAL A 143 -21.14 -0.59 12.76
CA VAL A 143 -20.40 -0.42 11.52
C VAL A 143 -19.13 -1.24 11.62
N LEU A 144 -18.94 -2.18 10.69
CA LEU A 144 -17.67 -2.88 10.60
C LEU A 144 -16.66 -2.01 9.85
N VAL A 145 -15.49 -1.81 10.45
CA VAL A 145 -14.43 -0.96 9.91
C VAL A 145 -13.12 -1.74 9.94
N ASN A 146 -12.45 -1.83 8.79
CA ASN A 146 -11.11 -2.37 8.69
C ASN A 146 -10.09 -1.27 9.05
N GLY A 147 -9.01 -1.66 9.72
CA GLY A 147 -7.85 -0.80 9.90
C GLY A 147 -7.14 -0.67 8.57
N THR A 148 -6.88 0.56 8.14
CA THR A 148 -6.26 0.83 6.85
C THR A 148 -5.34 2.02 6.96
N ILE A 149 -4.19 1.94 6.29
CA ILE A 149 -3.36 3.09 5.93
C ILE A 149 -3.19 3.13 4.43
N PHE A 150 -3.17 4.34 3.88
CA PHE A 150 -3.11 4.52 2.44
C PHE A 150 -2.41 5.82 2.06
N THR A 151 -1.78 5.88 0.91
CA THR A 151 -1.28 7.15 0.36
C THR A 151 -2.45 7.97 -0.16
N GLY A 152 -2.58 9.23 0.29
CA GLY A 152 -3.69 10.11 -0.07
C GLY A 152 -4.20 10.92 1.12
N LYS A 153 -5.48 11.26 1.13
CA LYS A 153 -6.10 12.11 2.15
C LYS A 153 -7.51 11.67 2.51
N THR A 154 -7.81 11.58 3.80
CA THR A 154 -9.19 11.56 4.29
C THR A 154 -9.69 12.98 4.45
N ILE A 155 -10.84 13.30 3.86
CA ILE A 155 -11.51 14.60 3.95
C ILE A 155 -12.42 14.60 5.18
N GLU A 156 -11.98 15.29 6.22
CA GLU A 156 -12.73 15.44 7.46
C GLU A 156 -13.54 16.75 7.53
N PRO A 157 -14.62 16.81 8.33
CA PRO A 157 -15.20 15.69 9.06
C PRO A 157 -15.97 14.79 8.09
N ILE A 158 -16.03 13.48 8.38
CA ILE A 158 -16.92 12.59 7.63
C ILE A 158 -18.37 12.96 7.96
N ARG A 159 -19.12 13.38 6.93
CA ARG A 159 -20.52 13.86 7.08
C ARG A 159 -21.57 12.82 6.72
N SER A 160 -21.15 11.68 6.16
CA SER A 160 -22.03 10.59 5.75
C SER A 160 -21.30 9.26 5.83
N ALA A 161 -21.93 8.26 6.44
CA ALA A 161 -21.44 6.88 6.49
C ALA A 161 -21.98 6.01 5.33
N LYS A 162 -22.69 6.59 4.34
CA LYS A 162 -23.29 5.80 3.24
C LYS A 162 -22.25 5.21 2.30
N ASP A 163 -21.20 5.97 2.04
CA ASP A 163 -20.13 5.67 1.11
C ASP A 163 -18.83 6.27 1.67
N PRO A 164 -18.00 5.48 2.37
CA PRO A 164 -16.80 6.00 3.03
C PRO A 164 -15.77 6.50 2.02
N TYR A 165 -15.68 5.87 0.85
CA TYR A 165 -14.75 6.26 -0.22
C TYR A 165 -15.04 7.67 -0.78
N SER A 166 -16.27 8.17 -0.65
CA SER A 166 -16.63 9.55 -1.02
C SER A 166 -15.93 10.64 -0.22
N ASN A 167 -15.28 10.29 0.89
CA ASN A 167 -14.51 11.21 1.72
C ASN A 167 -13.00 10.97 1.58
N ILE A 168 -12.54 10.24 0.56
CA ILE A 168 -11.13 9.88 0.41
C ILE A 168 -10.62 10.32 -0.96
N ASP A 169 -9.49 11.01 -0.94
CA ASP A 169 -8.67 11.30 -2.10
C ASP A 169 -7.50 10.31 -2.14
N PHE A 170 -7.61 9.27 -2.97
CA PHE A 170 -6.60 8.21 -3.06
C PHE A 170 -5.47 8.56 -3.99
N GLY A 171 -4.26 8.24 -3.54
CA GLY A 171 -3.03 8.34 -4.28
C GLY A 171 -2.38 9.71 -4.17
N VAL A 172 -1.09 9.74 -4.48
CA VAL A 172 -0.26 10.93 -4.42
C VAL A 172 0.56 11.05 -5.71
N PRO A 173 0.97 12.27 -6.12
CA PRO A 173 1.83 12.44 -7.29
C PRO A 173 3.10 11.60 -7.18
N PHE A 174 3.36 10.79 -8.20
CA PHE A 174 4.51 9.91 -8.24
C PHE A 174 4.81 9.47 -9.67
N THR A 175 6.07 9.63 -10.08
CA THR A 175 6.49 9.46 -11.47
C THR A 175 7.63 8.46 -11.61
N ARG A 176 7.77 7.50 -10.69
CA ARG A 176 8.85 6.50 -10.76
C ARG A 176 8.29 5.08 -10.93
N LYS A 177 9.17 4.11 -11.17
CA LYS A 177 8.82 2.71 -11.45
C LYS A 177 9.57 1.76 -10.50
N PRO A 178 9.06 1.53 -9.27
CA PRO A 178 9.65 0.56 -8.36
C PRO A 178 9.42 -0.88 -8.81
N GLN A 179 10.41 -1.74 -8.64
CA GLN A 179 10.34 -3.18 -8.89
C GLN A 179 9.51 -3.92 -7.83
N ALA A 180 9.47 -3.41 -6.60
CA ALA A 180 8.72 -4.03 -5.50
C ALA A 180 8.32 -3.04 -4.40
N LEU A 181 7.21 -3.34 -3.73
CA LEU A 181 6.93 -2.86 -2.38
C LEU A 181 7.73 -3.71 -1.39
N MET A 182 8.45 -3.08 -0.47
CA MET A 182 9.13 -3.76 0.62
C MET A 182 8.51 -3.34 1.95
N VAL A 183 8.20 -4.31 2.82
CA VAL A 183 7.50 -4.06 4.09
C VAL A 183 7.86 -5.12 5.11
N ASP A 184 7.93 -4.74 6.38
CA ASP A 184 7.93 -5.70 7.49
C ASP A 184 6.48 -5.91 7.93
N TYR A 185 6.05 -7.16 8.13
CA TYR A 185 4.69 -7.41 8.58
C TYR A 185 4.55 -8.59 9.54
N LYS A 186 3.46 -8.57 10.29
CA LYS A 186 2.87 -9.75 10.95
C LYS A 186 1.35 -9.61 10.93
N ALA A 187 0.61 -10.70 11.07
CA ALA A 187 -0.85 -10.67 11.02
C ALA A 187 -1.48 -11.73 11.92
N ILE A 188 -2.65 -11.40 12.45
CA ILE A 188 -3.60 -12.35 13.02
C ILE A 188 -4.80 -12.34 12.09
N ILE A 189 -5.08 -13.50 11.49
CA ILE A 189 -6.14 -13.70 10.52
C ILE A 189 -7.03 -14.83 11.04
N SER A 190 -8.33 -14.59 11.08
CA SER A 190 -9.33 -15.60 11.39
C SER A 190 -9.34 -16.71 10.33
N ASP A 191 -9.49 -17.95 10.77
CA ASP A 191 -9.69 -19.10 9.89
C ASP A 191 -11.19 -19.30 9.54
N GLU A 192 -12.09 -18.40 9.97
CA GLU A 192 -13.52 -18.49 9.66
C GLU A 192 -13.80 -18.22 8.17
N GLU A 193 -14.56 -19.11 7.55
CA GLU A 193 -15.10 -18.96 6.19
C GLU A 193 -16.36 -18.08 6.13
N THR A 194 -16.56 -17.25 7.16
CA THR A 194 -17.61 -16.24 7.19
C THR A 194 -17.08 -14.89 7.63
N VAL A 195 -17.57 -13.83 6.99
CA VAL A 195 -17.30 -12.44 7.37
C VAL A 195 -18.57 -11.78 7.88
N THR A 196 -18.39 -10.71 8.65
CA THR A 196 -19.48 -9.88 9.16
C THR A 196 -19.76 -8.77 8.15
N TYR A 197 -21.03 -8.51 7.87
CA TYR A 197 -21.52 -7.33 7.18
C TYR A 197 -22.27 -6.44 8.17
N ALA A 198 -21.81 -5.20 8.38
CA ALA A 198 -22.45 -4.23 9.25
C ALA A 198 -22.21 -2.79 8.75
N LYS A 199 -23.28 -2.15 8.25
CA LYS A 199 -23.24 -0.81 7.61
C LYS A 199 -23.95 0.28 8.44
N GLY A 200 -24.38 -0.02 9.66
CA GLY A 200 -25.05 0.92 10.55
C GLY A 200 -26.29 0.32 11.20
N PHE A 201 -27.47 0.82 10.86
CA PHE A 201 -28.73 0.37 11.46
C PHE A 201 -29.03 -1.10 11.14
N GLY A 202 -29.39 -1.84 12.18
CA GLY A 202 -29.79 -3.24 12.08
C GLY A 202 -28.76 -4.21 12.63
N LYS A 203 -29.13 -5.49 12.66
CA LYS A 203 -28.24 -6.54 13.17
C LYS A 203 -27.12 -6.82 12.16
N PRO A 204 -25.85 -6.91 12.59
CA PRO A 204 -24.78 -7.46 11.77
C PRO A 204 -25.18 -8.82 11.19
N LYS A 205 -24.77 -9.08 9.95
CA LYS A 205 -25.05 -10.34 9.26
C LYS A 205 -23.75 -11.10 9.04
N LYS A 206 -23.77 -12.40 9.25
CA LYS A 206 -22.68 -13.28 8.78
C LYS A 206 -22.97 -13.65 7.32
N ILE A 207 -21.98 -13.51 6.46
CA ILE A 207 -22.03 -13.88 5.05
C ILE A 207 -20.83 -14.78 4.73
N LYS A 208 -20.94 -15.61 3.69
CA LYS A 208 -19.84 -16.49 3.25
C LYS A 208 -18.67 -15.64 2.74
N GLY A 209 -17.47 -16.01 3.15
CA GLY A 209 -16.23 -15.38 2.72
C GLY A 209 -15.16 -15.53 3.77
N HIS A 210 -13.90 -15.59 3.34
CA HIS A 210 -12.73 -15.55 4.21
C HIS A 210 -12.13 -14.14 4.13
N ASP A 211 -11.75 -13.56 5.28
CA ASP A 211 -11.14 -12.22 5.32
C ASP A 211 -9.62 -12.34 5.43
N GLU A 212 -8.91 -11.48 4.72
CA GLU A 212 -7.47 -11.54 4.55
C GLU A 212 -6.90 -10.13 4.72
N ALA A 213 -5.73 -9.97 5.35
CA ALA A 213 -5.05 -8.69 5.27
C ALA A 213 -4.49 -8.50 3.86
N GLU A 214 -4.52 -7.28 3.34
CA GLU A 214 -4.16 -7.00 1.95
C GLU A 214 -3.15 -5.84 1.87
N MET A 215 -2.18 -6.00 0.96
CA MET A 215 -1.18 -5.01 0.61
C MET A 215 -1.21 -4.81 -0.90
N TYR A 216 -1.31 -3.57 -1.37
CA TYR A 216 -1.21 -3.30 -2.79
C TYR A 216 -0.54 -1.98 -3.12
N VAL A 217 0.10 -1.96 -4.28
CA VAL A 217 0.58 -0.75 -4.97
C VAL A 217 -0.09 -0.68 -6.33
N LEU A 218 -0.73 0.44 -6.61
CA LEU A 218 -1.27 0.76 -7.94
C LEU A 218 -0.52 1.96 -8.49
N LEU A 219 0.18 1.77 -9.60
CA LEU A 219 0.77 2.84 -10.38
C LEU A 219 -0.20 3.22 -11.48
N GLN A 220 -0.64 4.47 -11.49
CA GLN A 220 -1.67 4.96 -12.40
C GLN A 220 -1.14 6.13 -13.23
N LYS A 221 -1.51 6.14 -14.51
CA LYS A 221 -1.39 7.32 -15.38
C LYS A 221 -2.77 7.95 -15.49
N ARG A 222 -3.02 8.96 -14.66
CA ARG A 222 -4.31 9.65 -14.56
C ARG A 222 -4.42 10.85 -15.51
N TRP A 223 -5.64 11.12 -15.97
CA TRP A 223 -6.05 12.38 -16.59
C TRP A 223 -7.48 12.75 -16.17
N GLU A 224 -7.85 14.01 -16.37
CA GLU A 224 -9.18 14.52 -16.09
C GLU A 224 -9.82 15.00 -17.40
N ASP A 225 -11.08 14.66 -17.62
CA ASP A 225 -11.85 15.16 -18.75
C ASP A 225 -12.46 16.55 -18.46
N ASN A 226 -13.12 17.16 -19.45
CA ASN A 226 -13.72 18.50 -19.29
C ASN A 226 -14.87 18.52 -18.26
N ASP A 227 -15.53 17.38 -18.04
CA ASP A 227 -16.62 17.24 -17.06
C ASP A 227 -16.08 17.11 -15.63
N GLY A 228 -14.80 16.79 -15.49
CA GLY A 228 -14.11 16.58 -14.22
C GLY A 228 -14.18 15.14 -13.76
N ASN A 229 -14.41 14.18 -14.66
CA ASN A 229 -14.21 12.77 -14.37
C ASN A 229 -12.73 12.43 -14.42
N ILE A 230 -12.27 11.60 -13.48
CA ILE A 230 -10.89 11.14 -13.42
C ILE A 230 -10.81 9.78 -14.10
N HIS A 231 -9.93 9.71 -15.09
CA HIS A 231 -9.61 8.52 -15.84
C HIS A 231 -8.17 8.08 -15.54
N ALA A 232 -7.87 6.80 -15.76
CA ALA A 232 -6.56 6.24 -15.53
C ALA A 232 -6.26 5.04 -16.44
N LEU A 233 -4.98 4.87 -16.76
CA LEU A 233 -4.44 3.58 -17.16
C LEU A 233 -3.68 2.98 -15.97
N ARG A 234 -3.87 1.69 -15.69
CA ARG A 234 -3.07 0.96 -14.69
C ARG A 234 -1.71 0.61 -15.30
N VAL A 235 -0.66 1.31 -14.88
CA VAL A 235 0.71 1.12 -15.38
C VAL A 235 1.40 -0.05 -14.70
N GLY A 236 1.18 -0.23 -13.40
CA GLY A 236 1.78 -1.32 -12.64
C GLY A 236 0.98 -1.68 -11.40
N THR A 237 1.09 -2.95 -11.00
CA THR A 237 0.33 -3.55 -9.89
C THR A 237 1.24 -4.42 -9.04
N ALA A 238 1.32 -4.13 -7.75
CA ALA A 238 1.74 -5.08 -6.74
C ALA A 238 0.52 -5.41 -5.87
N ALA A 239 0.30 -6.68 -5.56
CA ALA A 239 -0.79 -7.06 -4.68
C ALA A 239 -0.47 -8.39 -3.97
N TYR A 240 -0.66 -8.42 -2.66
CA TYR A 240 -0.46 -9.59 -1.83
C TYR A 240 -1.51 -9.65 -0.72
N ARG A 241 -1.96 -10.85 -0.40
CA ARG A 241 -2.87 -11.11 0.71
C ARG A 241 -2.25 -12.06 1.72
N VAL A 242 -2.31 -11.66 2.98
CA VAL A 242 -1.94 -12.51 4.11
C VAL A 242 -3.17 -13.32 4.49
N THR A 243 -3.19 -14.59 4.08
CA THR A 243 -4.38 -15.44 4.17
C THR A 243 -4.46 -16.24 5.46
N ARG A 244 -3.41 -16.22 6.28
CA ARG A 244 -3.32 -16.94 7.55
C ARG A 244 -2.56 -16.13 8.56
N THR A 245 -2.77 -16.48 9.83
CA THR A 245 -1.99 -15.89 10.92
C THR A 245 -0.48 -16.09 10.69
N GLN A 246 0.23 -14.96 10.68
CA GLN A 246 1.69 -14.86 10.64
C GLN A 246 2.10 -14.17 11.94
N SER A 247 2.30 -14.96 13.01
CA SER A 247 2.46 -14.45 14.38
C SER A 247 3.81 -13.78 14.64
N THR A 248 4.82 -14.09 13.83
CA THR A 248 6.16 -13.49 13.90
C THR A 248 6.37 -12.52 12.75
N TRP A 249 7.19 -11.49 12.97
CA TRP A 249 7.57 -10.54 11.94
C TRP A 249 8.28 -11.23 10.78
N VAL A 250 7.77 -11.00 9.57
CA VAL A 250 8.46 -11.24 8.31
C VAL A 250 9.07 -9.90 7.91
N ASN A 251 10.40 -9.81 7.95
CA ASN A 251 11.11 -8.57 7.65
C ASN A 251 11.52 -8.52 6.17
N ASN A 252 11.52 -7.31 5.60
CA ASN A 252 11.90 -7.05 4.21
C ASN A 252 11.10 -7.91 3.21
N PHE A 253 9.81 -8.15 3.48
CA PHE A 253 8.96 -8.89 2.57
C PHE A 253 8.77 -8.08 1.29
N GLU A 254 9.05 -8.69 0.14
CA GLU A 254 8.93 -8.05 -1.16
C GLU A 254 7.63 -8.48 -1.85
N VAL A 255 6.82 -7.51 -2.26
CA VAL A 255 5.69 -7.72 -3.18
C VAL A 255 6.08 -7.14 -4.54
N PRO A 256 6.30 -7.98 -5.56
CA PRO A 256 6.74 -7.52 -6.87
C PRO A 256 5.67 -6.63 -7.53
N VAL A 257 6.13 -5.58 -8.20
CA VAL A 257 5.31 -4.74 -9.07
C VAL A 257 5.40 -5.30 -10.48
N TYR A 258 4.27 -5.72 -11.01
CA TYR A 258 4.15 -6.15 -12.41
C TYR A 258 3.64 -5.00 -13.26
N TYR A 259 4.24 -4.80 -14.43
CA TYR A 259 3.93 -3.69 -15.32
C TYR A 259 3.11 -4.15 -16.54
N GLY A 260 2.24 -3.26 -17.02
CA GLY A 260 1.37 -3.55 -18.16
C GLY A 260 0.13 -4.37 -17.82
N ASP A 261 -0.46 -5.01 -18.84
CA ASP A 261 -1.62 -5.88 -18.70
C ASP A 261 -1.21 -7.25 -18.15
N ILE A 262 -1.56 -7.50 -16.89
CA ILE A 262 -1.27 -8.76 -16.19
C ILE A 262 -2.46 -9.73 -16.21
N SER A 263 -3.57 -9.40 -16.85
CA SER A 263 -4.82 -10.18 -16.76
C SER A 263 -4.71 -11.58 -17.37
N GLY A 264 -3.77 -11.79 -18.29
CA GLY A 264 -3.47 -13.09 -18.89
C GLY A 264 -2.43 -13.93 -18.13
N GLU A 265 -1.84 -13.40 -17.07
CA GLU A 265 -0.69 -14.03 -16.41
C GLU A 265 -1.12 -15.12 -15.41
N PRO A 266 -0.35 -16.23 -15.27
CA PRO A 266 -0.74 -17.34 -14.38
C PRO A 266 -0.88 -16.96 -12.90
N TYR A 267 -0.14 -15.93 -12.47
CA TYR A 267 -0.20 -15.42 -11.09
C TYR A 267 -1.33 -14.43 -10.85
N PHE A 268 -2.02 -13.98 -11.91
CA PHE A 268 -3.12 -13.02 -11.80
C PHE A 268 -4.22 -13.56 -10.88
N LYS A 269 -4.72 -12.67 -10.04
CA LYS A 269 -5.90 -12.90 -9.19
C LYS A 269 -6.90 -11.80 -9.48
N GLU A 270 -8.19 -12.11 -9.35
CA GLU A 270 -9.27 -11.16 -9.62
C GLU A 270 -9.11 -9.84 -8.83
N TYR A 271 -8.64 -9.92 -7.58
CA TYR A 271 -8.38 -8.75 -6.76
C TYR A 271 -7.24 -7.84 -7.28
N MET A 272 -6.45 -8.27 -8.26
CA MET A 272 -5.43 -7.45 -8.93
C MET A 272 -6.00 -6.61 -10.07
N GLY A 273 -7.26 -6.83 -10.44
CA GLY A 273 -7.92 -6.19 -11.58
C GLY A 273 -8.08 -4.66 -11.48
N LEU A 274 -8.64 -4.12 -12.56
CA LEU A 274 -8.95 -2.70 -12.72
C LEU A 274 -10.18 -2.28 -11.92
N ASN A 275 -10.38 -0.96 -11.80
CA ASN A 275 -11.60 -0.33 -11.28
C ASN A 275 -11.91 -0.67 -9.82
N LYS A 276 -10.89 -0.58 -8.97
CA LYS A 276 -11.08 -0.52 -7.52
C LYS A 276 -12.03 0.63 -7.13
N PRO A 277 -12.76 0.55 -6.01
CA PRO A 277 -13.75 1.56 -5.60
C PRO A 277 -13.13 2.91 -5.15
N TYR A 278 -11.91 3.21 -5.58
CA TYR A 278 -11.16 4.40 -5.18
C TYR A 278 -11.64 5.63 -5.92
N ARG A 279 -11.45 6.76 -5.23
CA ARG A 279 -11.83 8.09 -5.67
C ARG A 279 -10.66 9.03 -5.50
N ALA A 280 -10.69 10.14 -6.23
CA ALA A 280 -9.71 11.20 -6.10
C ALA A 280 -10.40 12.57 -6.23
N MET A 281 -9.75 13.60 -5.69
CA MET A 281 -10.19 14.97 -5.84
C MET A 281 -9.86 15.46 -7.25
N ASN A 282 -10.87 15.93 -7.98
CA ASN A 282 -10.67 16.54 -9.29
C ASN A 282 -10.30 18.03 -9.17
N SER A 283 -9.96 18.65 -10.29
CA SER A 283 -9.62 20.07 -10.40
C SER A 283 -10.72 21.02 -9.91
N LYS A 284 -11.96 20.54 -9.84
CA LYS A 284 -13.16 21.27 -9.37
C LYS A 284 -13.42 21.08 -7.87
N GLY A 285 -12.51 20.44 -7.14
CA GLY A 285 -12.63 20.20 -5.69
C GLY A 285 -13.65 19.13 -5.30
N LYS A 286 -14.03 18.24 -6.23
CA LYS A 286 -14.99 17.16 -5.99
C LYS A 286 -14.27 15.81 -5.91
N ILE A 287 -14.62 14.99 -4.93
CA ILE A 287 -14.18 13.60 -4.84
C ILE A 287 -15.02 12.76 -5.81
N VAL A 288 -14.39 12.24 -6.86
CA VAL A 288 -15.03 11.47 -7.94
C VAL A 288 -14.35 10.11 -8.12
N PRO A 289 -15.05 9.08 -8.64
CA PRO A 289 -14.42 7.79 -8.97
C PRO A 289 -13.22 7.94 -9.89
N ILE A 290 -12.16 7.17 -9.63
CA ILE A 290 -11.07 6.96 -10.58
C ILE A 290 -11.50 5.83 -11.50
N ARG A 291 -11.69 6.13 -12.79
CA ARG A 291 -12.08 5.15 -13.80
C ARG A 291 -10.83 4.62 -14.49
N GLU A 292 -10.51 3.36 -14.28
CA GLU A 292 -9.44 2.71 -15.01
C GLU A 292 -10.00 2.21 -16.35
N ASP A 293 -9.66 2.93 -17.43
CA ASP A 293 -10.14 2.65 -18.78
C ASP A 293 -9.40 1.46 -19.43
N GLY A 294 -8.31 1.01 -18.81
CA GLY A 294 -7.52 -0.11 -19.26
C GLY A 294 -6.19 -0.24 -18.53
N TRP A 295 -5.40 -1.19 -19.01
CA TRP A 295 -4.00 -1.33 -18.65
C TRP A 295 -3.14 -0.38 -19.48
N GLY A 296 -2.12 0.20 -18.86
CA GLY A 296 -1.06 0.90 -19.56
C GLY A 296 -0.04 -0.09 -20.12
N THR A 297 1.06 0.43 -20.64
CA THR A 297 2.21 -0.38 -21.06
C THR A 297 3.38 -0.23 -20.08
N GLU A 298 4.37 -1.11 -20.19
CA GLU A 298 5.62 -0.99 -19.41
C GLU A 298 6.36 0.33 -19.68
N GLN A 299 6.14 0.95 -20.83
CA GLN A 299 6.74 2.23 -21.22
C GLN A 299 6.00 3.43 -20.63
N ASP A 300 4.72 3.30 -20.30
CA ASP A 300 3.95 4.41 -19.71
C ASP A 300 4.57 4.90 -18.40
N GLN A 301 4.71 6.20 -18.24
CA GLN A 301 5.11 6.79 -16.97
C GLN A 301 3.88 6.94 -16.06
N PRO A 302 3.89 6.44 -14.82
CA PRO A 302 2.83 6.74 -13.89
C PRO A 302 2.84 8.23 -13.54
N THR A 303 1.68 8.75 -13.19
CA THR A 303 1.52 10.09 -12.60
C THR A 303 1.18 10.02 -11.12
N HIS A 304 0.66 8.88 -10.66
CA HIS A 304 0.25 8.66 -9.28
C HIS A 304 0.65 7.26 -8.78
N ILE A 305 0.89 7.18 -7.48
CA ILE A 305 1.00 5.93 -6.73
C ILE A 305 -0.13 5.86 -5.70
N ILE A 306 -0.76 4.70 -5.59
CA ILE A 306 -1.61 4.33 -4.46
C ILE A 306 -0.92 3.17 -3.74
N ILE A 307 -0.48 3.35 -2.50
CA ILE A 307 -0.13 2.26 -1.60
C ILE A 307 -1.24 2.13 -0.58
N VAL A 308 -1.73 0.91 -0.34
CA VAL A 308 -2.65 0.63 0.77
C VAL A 308 -2.25 -0.66 1.46
N LEU A 309 -2.34 -0.60 2.78
CA LEU A 309 -2.15 -1.72 3.69
C LEU A 309 -3.42 -1.76 4.56
N THR A 310 -4.11 -2.90 4.59
CA THR A 310 -5.42 -3.03 5.24
C THR A 310 -5.55 -4.38 5.97
N SER A 311 -6.24 -4.38 7.10
CA SER A 311 -6.49 -5.57 7.91
C SER A 311 -7.58 -6.51 7.36
N GLY A 312 -8.25 -6.11 6.28
CA GLY A 312 -9.30 -6.89 5.63
C GLY A 312 -9.38 -6.59 4.13
N CYS A 313 -9.80 -7.58 3.34
CA CYS A 313 -9.71 -7.58 1.87
C CYS A 313 -11.06 -7.32 1.18
N HIS A 314 -12.14 -7.25 1.95
CA HIS A 314 -13.48 -6.98 1.44
C HIS A 314 -13.73 -5.48 1.31
N GLU A 315 -14.82 -5.14 0.62
CA GLU A 315 -15.29 -3.76 0.53
C GLU A 315 -15.69 -3.20 1.91
N ALA A 316 -15.94 -1.90 1.96
CA ALA A 316 -16.41 -1.23 3.16
C ALA A 316 -17.59 -1.97 3.82
N PHE A 317 -17.59 -2.00 5.15
CA PHE A 317 -18.62 -2.64 5.97
C PHE A 317 -18.57 -4.18 6.00
N VAL A 318 -17.57 -4.81 5.38
CA VAL A 318 -17.36 -6.26 5.34
C VAL A 318 -15.95 -6.63 5.82
N GLY A 319 -15.83 -7.73 6.56
CA GLY A 319 -14.58 -8.22 7.13
C GLY A 319 -14.80 -9.04 8.40
N HIS A 320 -13.72 -9.38 9.07
CA HIS A 320 -13.74 -10.22 10.26
C HIS A 320 -13.21 -9.48 11.49
N GLU A 321 -14.09 -9.24 12.47
CA GLU A 321 -13.68 -8.65 13.75
C GLU A 321 -12.62 -9.52 14.44
N GLY A 322 -11.56 -8.87 14.93
CA GLY A 322 -10.43 -9.56 15.56
C GLY A 322 -9.28 -9.87 14.60
N ASN A 323 -9.44 -9.66 13.29
CA ASN A 323 -8.29 -9.57 12.40
C ASN A 323 -7.43 -8.36 12.78
N SER A 324 -6.12 -8.58 12.82
CA SER A 324 -5.14 -7.54 13.12
C SER A 324 -3.96 -7.66 12.16
N PHE A 325 -3.54 -6.53 11.61
CA PHE A 325 -2.44 -6.45 10.67
C PHE A 325 -1.44 -5.40 11.14
N TRP A 326 -0.18 -5.80 11.30
CA TRP A 326 0.89 -4.93 11.70
C TRP A 326 1.86 -4.77 10.55
N VAL A 327 2.28 -3.54 10.34
CA VAL A 327 3.23 -3.18 9.28
C VAL A 327 4.25 -2.18 9.80
N ASP A 328 5.45 -2.26 9.23
CA ASP A 328 6.56 -1.39 9.56
C ASP A 328 7.57 -1.32 8.39
N ASN A 329 8.44 -0.30 8.39
CA ASN A 329 9.51 -0.09 7.41
C ASN A 329 9.06 -0.21 5.94
N VAL A 330 8.03 0.54 5.56
CA VAL A 330 7.52 0.58 4.18
C VAL A 330 8.52 1.30 3.26
N ARG A 331 8.92 0.59 2.20
CA ARG A 331 9.97 0.97 1.27
C ARG A 331 9.59 0.61 -0.16
N LEU A 332 10.24 1.28 -1.11
CA LEU A 332 10.17 0.95 -2.54
C LEU A 332 11.56 0.53 -3.03
N LYS A 333 11.63 -0.58 -3.74
CA LYS A 333 12.85 -1.10 -4.37
C LYS A 333 12.85 -0.73 -5.85
N PHE A 334 13.98 -0.23 -6.38
CA PHE A 334 14.14 0.26 -7.76
C PHE A 334 15.23 -0.47 -8.53
#